data_AF-A0A9X5X703-F1
#
_entry.id   AF-A0A9X5X703-F1
#
_cell.length_a   1.000
_cell.length_b   1.000
_cell.length_c   1.000
_cell.angle_alpha   90.00
_cell.angle_beta   90.00
_cell.angle_gamma   90.00
#
_symmetry.space_group_name_H-M   'P 1'
#
loop_
_entity.id
_entity.type
_entity.pdbx_description
1 polymer ?
#
loop_
_entity_poly.entity_id
_entity_poly.type
_entity_poly.pdbx_seq_one_letter_code
_entity_poly.pdbx_strand_id
1 'polypeptide(L)'
;GEVEAAMALGFLDRDARMEIARPAASEALLPGLDQTRTVGLVTLPGAFVGMLLGGASPLLAGVVQLFVLIALMAVQTIAVAVTL
;
A
#
# COMPACT_ATOMS: atom_id res chain seq x y z
N GLY A 1 17.07 -18.91 0.01
CA GLY A 1 18.44 -18.87 0.55
C GLY A 1 18.46 -18.36 1.97
N GLU A 2 17.90 -17.17 2.20
CA GLU A 2 17.94 -16.50 3.51
C GLU A 2 17.12 -17.23 4.59
N VAL A 3 15.97 -17.81 4.24
CA VAL A 3 15.17 -18.64 5.16
C VAL A 3 15.91 -19.91 5.56
N GLU A 4 16.54 -20.59 4.60
CA GLU A 4 17.34 -21.79 4.84
C GLU A 4 18.60 -21.49 5.66
N ALA A 5 19.21 -20.33 5.47
CA ALA A 5 20.31 -19.84 6.30
C ALA A 5 19.85 -19.61 7.75
N ALA A 6 18.70 -18.98 7.97
CA ALA A 6 18.14 -18.79 9.31
C ALA A 6 17.82 -20.13 10.00
N MET A 7 17.25 -21.10 9.27
CA MET A 7 17.05 -22.46 9.80
C MET A 7 18.37 -23.15 10.16
N ALA A 8 19.42 -22.99 9.36
CA ALA A 8 20.75 -23.51 9.67
C ALA A 8 21.39 -22.86 10.92
N LEU A 9 20.98 -21.64 11.26
CA LEU A 9 21.33 -20.95 12.51
C LEU A 9 20.48 -21.40 13.71
N GLY A 10 19.54 -22.34 13.53
CA GLY A 10 18.72 -22.92 14.59
C GLY A 10 17.33 -22.30 14.75
N PHE A 11 16.89 -21.44 13.82
CA PHE A 11 15.54 -20.89 13.84
C PHE A 11 14.51 -21.98 13.50
N LEU A 12 13.34 -21.91 14.14
CA LEU A 12 12.18 -22.71 13.72
C LEU A 12 11.70 -22.23 12.35
N ASP A 13 11.13 -23.13 11.54
CA ASP A 13 10.68 -22.83 10.15
C ASP A 13 9.77 -21.58 10.08
N ARG A 14 8.85 -21.43 11.05
CA ARG A 14 8.00 -20.23 11.15
C ARG A 14 8.80 -18.96 11.44
N ASP A 15 9.73 -19.01 12.38
CA ASP A 15 10.48 -17.84 12.80
C ASP A 15 11.50 -17.44 11.72
N ALA A 16 12.11 -18.41 11.04
CA ALA A 16 12.99 -18.19 9.89
C ALA A 16 12.24 -17.48 8.75
N ARG A 17 11.00 -17.89 8.45
CA ARG A 17 10.17 -17.20 7.43
C ARG A 17 9.75 -15.81 7.87
N MET A 18 9.33 -15.64 9.13
CA MET A 18 8.87 -14.34 9.63
C MET A 18 10.00 -13.32 9.74
N GLU A 19 11.22 -13.75 10.02
CA GLU A 19 12.41 -12.88 10.03
C GLU A 19 12.63 -12.22 8.66
N ILE A 20 12.45 -12.98 7.57
CA ILE A 20 12.63 -12.47 6.21
C ILE A 20 11.37 -11.74 5.71
N ALA A 21 10.17 -12.24 6.05
CA ALA A 21 8.91 -11.71 5.52
C ALA A 21 8.48 -10.38 6.18
N ARG A 22 8.82 -10.14 7.46
CA ARG A 22 8.42 -8.91 8.17
C ARG A 22 9.00 -7.63 7.56
N PRO A 23 10.31 -7.52 7.27
CA PRO A 23 10.86 -6.34 6.59
C PRO A 23 10.22 -6.13 5.22
N ALA A 24 10.10 -7.20 4.41
CA ALA A 24 9.48 -7.15 3.10
C ALA A 24 8.02 -6.69 3.15
N ALA A 25 7.26 -7.13 4.15
CA ALA A 25 5.88 -6.69 4.39
C ALA A 25 5.80 -5.19 4.72
N SER A 26 6.74 -4.66 5.50
CA SER A 26 6.80 -3.22 5.78
C SER A 26 7.16 -2.42 4.53
N GLU A 27 8.12 -2.89 3.75
CA GLU A 27 8.55 -2.25 2.50
C GLU A 27 7.43 -2.25 1.45
N ALA A 28 6.60 -3.29 1.41
CA ALA A 28 5.46 -3.39 0.51
C ALA A 28 4.42 -2.27 0.73
N LEU A 29 4.40 -1.61 1.90
CA LEU A 29 3.50 -0.49 2.18
C LEU A 29 4.04 0.87 1.68
N LEU A 30 5.36 1.00 1.53
CA LEU A 30 6.01 2.28 1.21
C LEU A 30 5.55 2.89 -0.12
N PRO A 31 5.46 2.15 -1.25
CA PRO A 31 5.05 2.74 -2.52
C PRO A 31 3.66 3.40 -2.48
N GLY A 32 2.73 2.76 -1.75
CA GLY A 32 1.36 3.26 -1.60
C GLY A 32 1.29 4.54 -0.77
N LEU A 33 2.07 4.59 0.32
CA LEU A 33 2.19 5.77 1.18
C LEU A 33 2.84 6.94 0.45
N ASP A 34 3.95 6.71 -0.26
CA ASP A 34 4.66 7.74 -1.01
C ASP A 34 3.82 8.31 -2.14
N GLN A 35 3.13 7.44 -2.90
CA GLN A 35 2.20 7.89 -3.93
C GLN A 35 1.11 8.77 -3.33
N THR A 36 0.44 8.31 -2.27
CA THR A 36 -0.65 9.03 -1.60
C THR A 36 -0.20 10.40 -1.09
N ARG A 37 1.03 10.50 -0.57
CA ARG A 37 1.60 11.77 -0.06
C ARG A 37 1.72 12.85 -1.13
N THR A 38 1.92 12.47 -2.39
CA THR A 38 2.10 13.42 -3.50
C THR A 38 0.79 13.84 -4.18
N VAL A 39 -0.31 13.14 -3.89
CA VAL A 39 -1.61 13.42 -4.50
C VAL A 39 -2.11 14.80 -4.09
N GLY A 40 -2.60 15.56 -5.07
CA GLY A 40 -3.16 16.90 -4.88
C GLY A 40 -2.11 18.00 -4.74
N LEU A 41 -0.86 17.66 -4.40
CA LEU A 41 0.26 18.61 -4.36
C LEU A 41 1.02 18.67 -5.68
N VAL A 42 1.33 17.51 -6.27
CA VAL A 42 2.14 17.42 -7.49
C VAL A 42 1.41 16.67 -8.59
N THR A 43 0.57 15.69 -8.22
CA THR A 43 -0.17 14.87 -9.17
C THR A 43 -1.67 14.97 -8.90
N LEU A 44 -2.44 15.25 -9.96
CA LEU A 44 -3.89 15.11 -9.92
C LEU A 44 -4.27 13.70 -10.40
N PRO A 45 -5.01 12.92 -9.59
CA PRO A 45 -5.39 11.56 -9.97
C PRO A 45 -6.30 11.54 -11.20
N GLY A 46 -6.14 10.52 -12.05
CA GLY A 46 -6.94 10.36 -13.26
C GLY A 46 -8.45 10.26 -12.99
N ALA A 47 -8.86 9.62 -11.89
CA ALA A 47 -10.28 9.53 -11.50
C ALA A 47 -10.86 10.90 -11.10
N PHE A 48 -10.12 11.71 -10.34
CA PHE A 48 -10.49 13.09 -10.04
C PHE A 48 -10.65 13.93 -11.31
N VAL A 49 -9.66 13.91 -12.20
CA VAL A 49 -9.69 14.64 -13.48
C VAL A 49 -10.86 14.16 -14.36
N GLY A 50 -11.08 12.84 -14.44
CA GLY A 50 -12.18 12.27 -15.21
C GLY A 50 -13.55 12.74 -14.71
N MET A 51 -13.76 12.82 -13.40
CA MET A 51 -15.00 13.34 -12.82
C MET A 51 -15.21 14.83 -13.15
N LEU A 52 -14.15 15.65 -13.07
CA LEU A 52 -14.22 17.06 -13.44
C LEU A 52 -14.58 17.24 -14.92
N LEU A 53 -13.93 16.51 -15.81
CA LEU A 53 -14.23 16.52 -17.25
C LEU A 53 -15.66 16.02 -17.55
N GLY A 54 -16.18 15.11 -16.72
CA GLY A 54 -17.57 14.67 -16.75
C GLY A 54 -18.58 15.69 -16.18
N GLY A 55 -18.14 16.87 -15.74
CA GLY A 55 -18.99 17.94 -15.24
C GLY A 55 -19.30 17.87 -13.74
N ALA A 56 -18.64 16.98 -12.98
CA ALA A 56 -18.78 16.94 -11.53
C ALA A 56 -18.15 18.17 -10.86
N SER A 57 -18.68 18.58 -9.71
CA SER A 57 -18.08 19.66 -8.94
C SER A 57 -16.74 19.23 -8.33
N PRO A 58 -15.75 20.15 -8.19
CA PRO A 58 -14.45 19.81 -7.59
C PRO A 58 -14.53 19.26 -6.18
N LEU A 59 -15.51 19.72 -5.39
CA LEU A 59 -15.72 19.22 -4.04
C LEU A 59 -16.13 17.74 -4.06
N LEU A 60 -17.09 17.36 -4.91
CA LEU A 60 -17.55 15.98 -5.02
C LEU A 60 -16.43 15.07 -5.53
N ALA A 61 -15.73 15.50 -6.58
CA ALA A 61 -14.61 14.77 -7.14
C ALA A 61 -13.52 14.54 -6.08
N GLY A 62 -13.23 15.56 -5.25
CA GLY A 62 -12.22 15.49 -4.20
C GLY A 62 -12.58 14.51 -3.09
N VAL A 63 -13.83 14.51 -2.63
CA VAL A 63 -14.32 13.59 -1.60
C VAL A 63 -14.23 12.14 -2.07
N VAL A 64 -14.70 11.85 -3.29
CA VAL A 64 -14.62 10.50 -3.88
C VAL A 64 -13.16 10.07 -4.04
N GLN A 65 -12.30 10.97 -4.50
CA GLN A 65 -10.88 10.67 -4.65
C GLN A 65 -10.22 10.34 -3.30
N LEU A 66 -10.52 11.11 -2.25
CA LEU A 66 -10.01 10.84 -0.90
C LEU A 66 -10.48 9.48 -0.39
N PHE A 67 -11.75 9.15 -0.61
CA PHE A 67 -12.31 7.85 -0.26
C PHE A 67 -11.55 6.70 -0.95
N VAL A 68 -11.28 6.83 -2.26
CA VAL A 68 -10.53 5.82 -3.02
C VAL A 68 -9.11 5.64 -2.45
N LEU A 69 -8.39 6.71 -2.15
CA LEU A 69 -7.03 6.62 -1.60
C LEU A 69 -7.02 5.90 -0.25
N ILE A 70 -7.95 6.24 0.64
CA ILE A 70 -8.09 5.58 1.95
C ILE A 70 -8.43 4.10 1.76
N ALA A 71 -9.35 3.78 0.84
CA ALA A 71 -9.74 2.40 0.55
C ALA A 71 -8.56 1.57 0.02
N LEU A 72 -7.75 2.13 -0.90
CA LEU A 72 -6.56 1.45 -1.41
C LEU A 72 -5.52 1.21 -0.31
N MET A 73 -5.30 2.18 0.58
CA MET A 73 -4.39 2.01 1.72
C MET A 73 -4.89 0.92 2.69
N ALA A 74 -6.18 0.87 2.94
CA ALA A 74 -6.78 -0.17 3.78
C ALA A 74 -6.62 -1.55 3.13
N VAL A 75 -6.94 -1.69 1.83
CA VAL A 75 -6.79 -2.94 1.09
C VAL A 75 -5.34 -3.43 1.09
N GLN A 76 -4.38 -2.54 0.84
CA GLN A 76 -2.97 -2.88 0.82
C GLN A 76 -2.49 -3.35 2.20
N THR A 77 -2.89 -2.66 3.27
CA THR A 77 -2.58 -3.04 4.65
C THR A 77 -3.15 -4.43 4.99
N ILE A 78 -4.41 -4.68 4.62
CA ILE A 78 -5.06 -5.98 4.84
C ILE A 78 -4.38 -7.07 4.04
N ALA A 79 -4.07 -6.82 2.77
CA ALA A 79 -3.39 -7.79 1.90
C ALA A 79 -2.03 -8.19 2.48
N VAL A 80 -1.24 -7.22 2.94
CA VAL A 80 0.05 -7.48 3.61
C VAL A 80 -0.16 -8.30 4.88
N ALA A 81 -1.13 -7.94 5.72
CA ALA A 81 -1.40 -8.64 6.97
C ALA A 81 -1.89 -10.08 6.78
N VAL A 82 -2.66 -10.36 5.72
CA VAL A 82 -3.19 -11.70 5.41
C VAL A 82 -2.17 -12.60 4.70
N THR A 83 -1.18 -12.00 4.02
CA THR A 83 -0.15 -12.75 3.29
C THR A 83 0.98 -13.24 4.22
N LEU A 84 1.15 -12.59 5.37
CA LEU A 84 2.05 -13.02 6.45
C LEU A 84 1.45 -14.15 7.29
#